data_AF-A0A5E4LDF2-F1
#
_entry.id   AF-A0A5E4LDF2-F1
#
_cell.length_a   1.000
_cell.length_b   1.000
_cell.length_c   1.000
_cell.angle_alpha   90.00
_cell.angle_beta   90.00
_cell.angle_gamma   90.00
#
_symmetry.space_group_name_H-M   'P 1'
#
loop_
_entity.id
_entity.type
_entity.pdbx_description
1 polymer ?
#
loop_
_entity_poly.entity_id
_entity_poly.type
_entity_poly.pdbx_seq_one_letter_code
_entity_poly.pdbx_strand_id
1 'polypeptide(L)'
;MNIFKKLDSSSSVFRNESVFSPDFMPSEILHREAETKEIALTLAPLTKGRRAASIILHGPPGTGKTTLARHISAQLREATSRAHPVYINCAEQGYRYSILGAILSSLDYAVSRRGRSADELISYMVEMLRKENKIPLVILDDIDMLPSDEKNGILYDLLRMRENFGIDSAVIAITNKEDFMARLERRIRSSLLQSVVKFSPYTPQQLRDILGERAKLGFVPGAWDAETIGLCAGFAARNGGDARLAINALWLAGKEADKDGSEKVSVAHVEKIKAAAQELLRSGQEQALSKEEQAVLAEIRKAGRIQSGALYARLKLNERSVRNYLEKLEELGFLESVQINSKEGNTRIFTARK
;
A
#
# COMPACT_ATOMS: atom_id res chain seq x y z
N MET A 1 -10.98 2.73 -43.16
CA MET A 1 -10.17 1.68 -42.49
C MET A 1 -10.31 1.92 -40.98
N ASN A 2 -10.65 0.89 -40.18
CA ASN A 2 -10.93 1.05 -38.75
C ASN A 2 -9.61 1.21 -37.96
N ILE A 3 -9.50 2.25 -37.13
CA ILE A 3 -8.28 2.56 -36.36
C ILE A 3 -7.89 1.45 -35.38
N PHE A 4 -8.85 0.70 -34.84
CA PHE A 4 -8.61 -0.40 -33.91
C PHE A 4 -8.09 -1.65 -34.63
N LYS A 5 -8.53 -1.91 -35.87
CA LYS A 5 -8.03 -3.03 -36.68
C LYS A 5 -6.56 -2.86 -37.11
N LYS A 6 -6.00 -1.65 -37.08
CA LYS A 6 -4.56 -1.41 -37.30
C LYS A 6 -3.73 -1.71 -36.04
N LEU A 7 -4.32 -1.59 -34.85
CA LEU A 7 -3.66 -1.88 -33.57
C LEU A 7 -3.57 -3.39 -33.31
N ASP A 8 -4.53 -4.18 -33.80
CA ASP A 8 -4.49 -5.65 -33.69
C ASP A 8 -3.35 -6.30 -34.51
N SER A 9 -2.75 -5.58 -35.46
CA SER A 9 -1.68 -6.10 -36.33
C SER A 9 -0.26 -5.83 -35.84
N SER A 10 -0.06 -5.06 -34.75
CA SER A 10 1.26 -4.83 -34.16
C SER A 10 1.63 -5.96 -33.21
N SER A 11 2.87 -6.47 -33.31
CA SER A 11 3.45 -7.37 -32.31
C SER A 11 3.48 -6.68 -30.95
N SER A 12 2.92 -7.30 -29.92
CA SER A 12 2.97 -6.79 -28.54
C SER A 12 4.09 -7.47 -27.76
N VAL A 13 4.76 -6.71 -26.90
CA VAL A 13 5.70 -7.26 -25.91
C VAL A 13 4.98 -8.06 -24.83
N PHE A 14 3.67 -7.88 -24.65
CA PHE A 14 2.86 -8.59 -23.65
C PHE A 14 2.35 -9.92 -24.20
N ARG A 15 2.47 -10.97 -23.38
CA ARG A 15 1.74 -12.23 -23.56
C ARG A 15 0.57 -12.36 -22.59
N ASN A 16 0.67 -11.74 -21.42
CA ASN A 16 -0.39 -11.71 -20.41
C ASN A 16 -0.29 -10.42 -19.61
N GLU A 17 -0.94 -9.37 -20.08
CA GLU A 17 -0.91 -8.05 -19.44
C GLU A 17 -1.54 -8.06 -18.03
N SER A 18 -2.50 -8.96 -17.77
CA SER A 18 -3.23 -9.02 -16.49
C SER A 18 -2.32 -9.28 -15.29
N VAL A 19 -1.13 -9.87 -15.48
CA VAL A 19 -0.20 -10.13 -14.39
C VAL A 19 0.38 -8.86 -13.78
N PHE A 20 0.29 -7.72 -14.46
CA PHE A 20 0.73 -6.44 -13.92
C PHE A 20 -0.39 -5.71 -13.16
N SER A 21 -1.61 -6.24 -13.18
CA SER A 21 -2.73 -5.68 -12.42
C SER A 21 -2.47 -5.73 -10.91
N PRO A 22 -2.88 -4.70 -10.14
CA PRO A 22 -2.88 -4.75 -8.68
C PRO A 22 -3.66 -5.94 -8.09
N ASP A 23 -4.67 -6.44 -8.81
CA ASP A 23 -5.53 -7.55 -8.37
C ASP A 23 -4.91 -8.93 -8.63
N PHE A 24 -3.81 -9.01 -9.39
CA PHE A 24 -3.17 -10.29 -9.66
C PHE A 24 -2.60 -10.90 -8.37
N MET A 25 -3.06 -12.11 -8.07
CA MET A 25 -2.57 -12.92 -6.97
C MET A 25 -1.49 -13.89 -7.47
N PRO A 26 -0.20 -13.71 -7.08
CA PRO A 26 0.83 -14.66 -7.46
C PRO A 26 0.66 -15.99 -6.69
N SER A 27 1.17 -17.08 -7.29
CA SER A 27 1.18 -18.40 -6.66
C SER A 27 2.07 -18.44 -5.41
N GLU A 28 3.15 -17.65 -5.40
CA GLU A 28 4.07 -17.52 -4.28
C GLU A 28 4.27 -16.05 -3.91
N ILE A 29 4.37 -15.76 -2.61
CA ILE A 29 4.67 -14.41 -2.10
C ILE A 29 6.16 -14.34 -1.77
N LEU A 30 6.95 -13.76 -2.66
CA LEU A 30 8.40 -13.65 -2.48
C LEU A 30 8.78 -12.68 -1.34
N HIS A 31 9.83 -13.03 -0.60
CA HIS A 31 10.46 -12.19 0.43
C HIS A 31 9.57 -11.82 1.62
N ARG A 32 8.55 -12.64 1.87
CA ARG A 32 7.65 -12.54 3.02
C ARG A 32 7.54 -13.85 3.77
N GLU A 33 8.59 -14.68 3.73
CA GLU A 33 8.59 -16.02 4.31
C GLU A 33 8.46 -15.98 5.83
N ALA A 34 9.10 -15.00 6.49
CA ALA A 34 9.02 -14.80 7.92
C ALA A 34 7.60 -14.38 8.35
N GLU A 35 7.04 -13.37 7.70
CA GLU A 35 5.67 -12.89 7.95
C GLU A 35 4.64 -13.99 7.65
N THR A 36 4.84 -14.74 6.56
CA THR A 36 3.98 -15.88 6.20
C THR A 36 3.96 -16.91 7.32
N LYS A 37 5.14 -17.30 7.82
CA LYS A 37 5.28 -18.27 8.90
C LYS A 37 4.61 -17.78 10.18
N GLU A 38 4.81 -16.52 10.56
CA GLU A 38 4.23 -15.95 11.78
C GLU A 38 2.70 -15.92 11.72
N ILE A 39 2.13 -15.44 10.61
CA ILE A 39 0.68 -15.38 10.41
C ILE A 39 0.10 -16.81 10.38
N ALA A 40 0.73 -17.73 9.64
CA ALA A 40 0.26 -19.11 9.52
C ALA A 40 0.27 -19.83 10.88
N LEU A 41 1.33 -19.68 11.69
CA LEU A 41 1.39 -20.27 13.03
C LEU A 41 0.31 -19.70 13.95
N THR A 42 0.07 -18.39 13.88
CA THR A 42 -0.97 -17.73 14.69
C THR A 42 -2.37 -18.21 14.33
N LEU A 43 -2.65 -18.46 13.03
CA LEU A 43 -3.95 -18.90 12.53
C LEU A 43 -4.14 -20.42 12.51
N ALA A 44 -3.06 -21.21 12.65
CA ALA A 44 -3.10 -22.67 12.64
C ALA A 44 -4.17 -23.28 13.56
N PRO A 45 -4.48 -22.75 14.76
CA PRO A 45 -5.58 -23.26 15.60
C PRO A 45 -6.95 -23.32 14.89
N LEU A 46 -7.23 -22.40 13.96
CA LEU A 46 -8.49 -22.36 13.22
C LEU A 46 -8.71 -23.63 12.38
N THR A 47 -7.64 -24.24 11.87
CA THR A 47 -7.70 -25.51 11.10
C THR A 47 -8.32 -26.64 11.92
N LYS A 48 -8.16 -26.59 13.24
CA LYS A 48 -8.67 -27.57 14.21
C LYS A 48 -9.95 -27.10 14.91
N GLY A 49 -10.59 -26.03 14.41
CA GLY A 49 -11.79 -25.45 15.01
C GLY A 49 -11.57 -24.85 16.39
N ARG A 50 -10.36 -24.35 16.68
CA ARG A 50 -10.02 -23.68 17.95
C ARG A 50 -9.80 -22.18 17.72
N ARG A 51 -9.96 -21.38 18.77
CA ARG A 51 -9.62 -19.95 18.77
C ARG A 51 -8.17 -19.71 18.33
N ALA A 52 -7.98 -18.75 17.44
CA ALA A 52 -6.69 -18.14 17.12
C ALA A 52 -6.61 -16.72 17.69
N ALA A 53 -5.39 -16.23 17.91
CA ALA A 53 -5.18 -14.82 18.23
C ALA A 53 -5.47 -13.94 17.00
N SER A 54 -5.86 -12.69 17.25
CA SER A 54 -6.00 -11.69 16.19
C SER A 54 -4.66 -11.02 15.90
N ILE A 55 -4.47 -10.60 14.66
CA ILE A 55 -3.20 -10.15 14.11
C ILE A 55 -3.34 -8.73 13.59
N ILE A 56 -2.33 -7.90 13.81
CA ILE A 56 -2.19 -6.62 13.11
C ILE A 56 -1.06 -6.73 12.10
N LEU A 57 -1.35 -6.38 10.84
CA LEU A 57 -0.34 -6.18 9.81
C LEU A 57 -0.16 -4.68 9.62
N HIS A 58 1.04 -4.15 9.86
CA HIS A 58 1.29 -2.72 9.67
C HIS A 58 2.57 -2.47 8.88
N GLY A 59 2.59 -1.38 8.13
CA GLY A 59 3.74 -0.96 7.36
C GLY A 59 3.32 -0.10 6.16
N PRO A 60 4.27 0.51 5.44
CA PRO A 60 3.97 1.36 4.29
C PRO A 60 3.12 0.66 3.21
N PRO A 61 2.43 1.41 2.33
CA PRO A 61 1.74 0.82 1.18
C PRO A 61 2.69 0.03 0.28
N GLY A 62 2.14 -0.91 -0.49
CA GLY A 62 2.92 -1.67 -1.47
C GLY A 62 3.91 -2.69 -0.90
N THR A 63 3.90 -2.93 0.41
CA THR A 63 4.79 -3.89 1.09
C THR A 63 4.28 -5.33 1.10
N GLY A 64 3.11 -5.62 0.51
CA GLY A 64 2.57 -6.98 0.36
C GLY A 64 1.59 -7.45 1.44
N LYS A 65 1.18 -6.58 2.37
CA LYS A 65 0.23 -6.91 3.47
C LYS A 65 -1.06 -7.56 2.97
N THR A 66 -1.80 -6.86 2.09
CA THR A 66 -3.05 -7.32 1.49
C THR A 66 -2.88 -8.63 0.73
N THR A 67 -1.85 -8.69 -0.13
CA THR A 67 -1.57 -9.87 -0.97
C THR A 67 -1.30 -11.09 -0.10
N LEU A 68 -0.48 -10.96 0.94
CA LEU A 68 -0.17 -12.07 1.84
C LEU A 68 -1.39 -12.50 2.66
N ALA A 69 -2.16 -11.56 3.21
CA ALA A 69 -3.35 -11.88 3.98
C ALA A 69 -4.39 -12.63 3.14
N ARG A 70 -4.60 -12.21 1.88
CA ARG A 70 -5.49 -12.90 0.93
C ARG A 70 -4.94 -14.26 0.50
N HIS A 71 -3.64 -14.39 0.31
CA HIS A 71 -3.00 -15.67 -0.01
C HIS A 71 -3.21 -16.68 1.13
N ILE A 72 -2.93 -16.27 2.37
CA ILE A 72 -3.13 -17.13 3.56
C ILE A 72 -4.60 -17.47 3.76
N SER A 73 -5.52 -16.54 3.48
CA SER A 73 -6.96 -16.81 3.61
C SER A 73 -7.45 -17.84 2.61
N ALA A 74 -6.94 -17.83 1.37
CA ALA A 74 -7.21 -18.86 0.38
C ALA A 74 -6.67 -20.23 0.84
N GLN A 75 -5.42 -20.28 1.28
CA GLN A 75 -4.81 -21.50 1.82
C GLN A 75 -5.56 -22.05 3.03
N LEU A 76 -6.06 -21.18 3.92
CA LEU A 76 -6.85 -21.59 5.08
C LEU A 76 -8.22 -22.16 4.69
N ARG A 77 -8.87 -21.61 3.65
CA ARG A 77 -10.12 -22.16 3.10
C ARG A 77 -9.92 -23.56 2.50
N GLU A 78 -8.79 -23.80 1.85
CA GLU A 78 -8.43 -25.11 1.32
C GLU A 78 -8.12 -26.13 2.44
N ALA A 79 -7.47 -25.68 3.52
CA ALA A 79 -7.03 -26.54 4.61
C ALA A 79 -8.15 -26.96 5.58
N THR A 80 -9.26 -26.21 5.68
CA THR A 80 -10.34 -26.52 6.62
C THR A 80 -11.69 -25.94 6.21
N SER A 81 -12.77 -26.67 6.51
CA SER A 81 -14.14 -26.15 6.44
C SER A 81 -14.57 -25.42 7.72
N ARG A 82 -13.75 -25.48 8.79
CA ARG A 82 -14.05 -24.88 10.10
C ARG A 82 -13.87 -23.37 10.11
N ALA A 83 -12.90 -22.86 9.36
CA ALA A 83 -12.62 -21.44 9.27
C ALA A 83 -13.46 -20.81 8.15
N HIS A 84 -13.94 -19.60 8.36
CA HIS A 84 -14.62 -18.80 7.34
C HIS A 84 -13.89 -17.47 7.13
N PRO A 85 -12.82 -17.45 6.31
CA PRO A 85 -12.06 -16.23 6.07
C PRO A 85 -12.83 -15.26 5.18
N VAL A 86 -13.00 -14.01 5.60
CA VAL A 86 -13.70 -12.97 4.81
C VAL A 86 -12.77 -11.78 4.65
N TYR A 87 -12.53 -11.36 3.41
CA TYR A 87 -11.75 -10.16 3.09
C TYR A 87 -12.68 -8.96 2.90
N ILE A 88 -12.34 -7.86 3.55
CA ILE A 88 -13.12 -6.62 3.52
C ILE A 88 -12.16 -5.46 3.31
N ASN A 89 -12.36 -4.72 2.22
CA ASN A 89 -11.69 -3.45 2.00
C ASN A 89 -12.46 -2.34 2.74
N CYS A 90 -11.93 -1.85 3.85
CA CYS A 90 -12.57 -0.83 4.65
C CYS A 90 -12.60 0.55 3.98
N ALA A 91 -11.75 0.79 2.98
CA ALA A 91 -11.81 2.02 2.18
C ALA A 91 -13.07 2.06 1.29
N GLU A 92 -13.57 0.90 0.87
CA GLU A 92 -14.81 0.76 0.10
C GLU A 92 -16.03 0.61 1.02
N GLN A 93 -15.87 -0.14 2.12
CA GLN A 93 -16.92 -0.43 3.10
C GLN A 93 -16.77 0.50 4.31
N GLY A 94 -17.24 1.74 4.17
CA GLY A 94 -16.95 2.82 5.14
C GLY A 94 -17.62 2.75 6.52
N TYR A 95 -18.42 1.71 6.83
CA TYR A 95 -19.25 1.66 8.03
C TYR A 95 -19.43 0.22 8.57
N ARG A 96 -19.57 0.08 9.90
CA ARG A 96 -19.81 -1.17 10.65
C ARG A 96 -20.93 -2.01 10.06
N TYR A 97 -22.06 -1.38 9.69
CA TYR A 97 -23.20 -2.07 9.08
C TYR A 97 -22.82 -2.77 7.77
N SER A 98 -22.10 -2.09 6.87
CA SER A 98 -21.71 -2.63 5.57
C SER A 98 -20.70 -3.78 5.71
N ILE A 99 -19.79 -3.68 6.68
CA ILE A 99 -18.83 -4.74 7.01
C ILE A 99 -19.58 -6.00 7.48
N LEU A 100 -20.47 -5.87 8.45
CA LEU A 100 -21.31 -7.00 8.92
C LEU A 100 -22.16 -7.57 7.79
N GLY A 101 -22.70 -6.71 6.93
CA GLY A 101 -23.45 -7.10 5.74
C GLY A 101 -22.63 -7.91 4.75
N ALA A 102 -21.37 -7.54 4.53
CA ALA A 102 -20.43 -8.27 3.68
C ALA A 102 -20.07 -9.64 4.27
N ILE A 103 -19.89 -9.75 5.59
CA ILE A 103 -19.66 -11.04 6.26
C ILE A 103 -20.87 -11.95 6.09
N LEU A 104 -22.08 -11.45 6.35
CA LEU A 104 -23.32 -12.20 6.15
C LEU A 104 -23.50 -12.64 4.69
N SER A 105 -23.23 -11.75 3.73
CA SER A 105 -23.31 -12.09 2.31
C SER A 105 -22.34 -13.20 1.93
N SER A 106 -21.16 -13.27 2.57
CA SER A 106 -20.20 -14.35 2.36
C SER A 106 -20.62 -15.70 2.96
N LEU A 107 -21.64 -15.72 3.81
CA LEU A 107 -22.31 -16.91 4.37
C LEU A 107 -23.60 -17.22 3.59
N ASP A 108 -23.70 -16.77 2.32
CA ASP A 108 -24.86 -16.90 1.46
C ASP A 108 -26.17 -16.34 2.04
N TYR A 109 -26.05 -15.36 2.96
CA TYR A 109 -27.19 -14.68 3.56
C TYR A 109 -27.49 -13.36 2.86
N ALA A 110 -28.66 -13.28 2.22
CA ALA A 110 -29.13 -12.05 1.60
C ALA A 110 -29.52 -11.01 2.66
N VAL A 111 -28.67 -9.99 2.84
CA VAL A 111 -28.98 -8.85 3.71
C VAL A 111 -29.94 -7.91 2.99
N SER A 112 -31.15 -7.74 3.52
CA SER A 112 -32.07 -6.70 3.05
C SER A 112 -31.45 -5.32 3.28
N ARG A 113 -31.49 -4.45 2.26
CA ARG A 113 -30.98 -3.06 2.34
C ARG A 113 -31.77 -2.17 3.33
N ARG A 114 -32.92 -2.63 3.85
CA ARG A 114 -33.78 -1.85 4.75
C ARG A 114 -34.29 -2.71 5.91
N GLY A 115 -34.36 -2.10 7.09
CA GLY A 115 -35.12 -2.59 8.24
C GLY A 115 -34.35 -3.37 9.31
N ARG A 116 -33.01 -3.36 9.31
CA ARG A 116 -32.23 -3.97 10.40
C ARG A 116 -31.14 -3.06 10.94
N SER A 117 -30.89 -3.13 12.24
CA SER A 117 -29.77 -2.46 12.90
C SER A 117 -28.47 -3.27 12.75
N ALA A 118 -27.31 -2.64 12.99
CA ALA A 118 -26.04 -3.35 13.01
C ALA A 118 -26.00 -4.43 14.12
N ASP A 119 -26.65 -4.18 15.26
CA ASP A 119 -26.72 -5.12 16.39
C ASP A 119 -27.61 -6.33 16.08
N GLU A 120 -28.60 -6.18 15.21
CA GLU A 120 -29.34 -7.32 14.67
C GLU A 120 -28.47 -8.12 13.69
N LEU A 121 -27.71 -7.45 12.80
CA LEU A 121 -26.84 -8.15 11.84
C LEU A 121 -25.79 -9.02 12.53
N ILE A 122 -25.15 -8.54 13.60
CA ILE A 122 -24.18 -9.34 14.35
C ILE A 122 -24.83 -10.56 15.00
N SER A 123 -26.04 -10.42 15.54
CA SER A 123 -26.79 -11.54 16.14
C SER A 123 -27.11 -12.62 15.10
N TYR A 124 -27.59 -12.22 13.91
CA TYR A 124 -27.81 -13.15 12.81
C TYR A 124 -26.53 -13.80 12.31
N MET A 125 -25.43 -13.04 12.22
CA MET A 125 -24.12 -13.57 11.82
C MET A 125 -23.67 -14.67 12.77
N VAL A 126 -23.80 -14.45 14.08
CA VAL A 126 -23.51 -15.45 15.13
C VAL A 126 -24.37 -16.70 14.96
N GLU A 127 -25.68 -16.55 14.73
CA GLU A 127 -26.58 -17.69 14.53
C GLU A 127 -26.18 -18.54 13.32
N MET A 128 -25.84 -17.90 12.19
CA MET A 128 -25.41 -18.61 10.97
C MET A 128 -24.07 -19.33 11.19
N LEU A 129 -23.10 -18.65 11.80
CA LEU A 129 -21.81 -19.25 12.13
C LEU A 129 -21.96 -20.45 13.06
N ARG A 130 -22.86 -20.38 14.06
CA ARG A 130 -23.17 -21.54 14.93
C ARG A 130 -23.79 -22.69 14.16
N LYS A 131 -24.79 -22.39 13.32
CA LYS A 131 -25.50 -23.39 12.51
C LYS A 131 -24.55 -24.14 11.57
N GLU A 132 -23.64 -23.42 10.93
CA GLU A 132 -22.62 -24.01 10.05
C GLU A 132 -21.39 -24.51 10.81
N ASN A 133 -21.34 -24.28 12.12
CA ASN A 133 -20.24 -24.60 13.00
C ASN A 133 -18.91 -24.02 12.48
N LYS A 134 -18.91 -22.74 12.06
CA LYS A 134 -17.77 -22.03 11.49
C LYS A 134 -17.21 -20.97 12.44
N ILE A 135 -15.91 -20.72 12.36
CA ILE A 135 -15.20 -19.64 13.05
C ILE A 135 -14.82 -18.57 12.01
N PRO A 136 -15.29 -17.33 12.12
CA PRO A 136 -14.94 -16.30 11.16
C PRO A 136 -13.49 -15.84 11.37
N LEU A 137 -12.76 -15.71 10.27
CA LEU A 137 -11.51 -14.96 10.19
C LEU A 137 -11.77 -13.70 9.36
N VAL A 138 -11.90 -12.54 9.99
CA VAL A 138 -12.23 -11.31 9.27
C VAL A 138 -10.95 -10.52 8.99
N ILE A 139 -10.66 -10.28 7.71
CA ILE A 139 -9.53 -9.48 7.25
C ILE A 139 -10.07 -8.08 6.95
N LEU A 140 -9.73 -7.13 7.81
CA LEU A 140 -10.09 -5.73 7.68
C LEU A 140 -8.91 -4.98 7.05
N ASP A 141 -8.97 -4.78 5.74
CA ASP A 141 -7.92 -4.07 5.00
C ASP A 141 -8.12 -2.55 5.00
N ASP A 142 -7.03 -1.80 4.99
CA ASP A 142 -6.99 -0.34 5.13
C ASP A 142 -7.92 0.16 6.26
N ILE A 143 -7.88 -0.51 7.42
CA ILE A 143 -8.78 -0.23 8.56
C ILE A 143 -8.64 1.20 9.10
N ASP A 144 -7.51 1.87 8.85
CA ASP A 144 -7.31 3.27 9.21
C ASP A 144 -8.17 4.26 8.39
N MET A 145 -8.80 3.79 7.30
CA MET A 145 -9.75 4.59 6.53
C MET A 145 -11.13 4.69 7.18
N LEU A 146 -11.45 3.81 8.15
CA LEU A 146 -12.72 3.89 8.87
C LEU A 146 -12.72 5.07 9.86
N PRO A 147 -13.87 5.75 10.02
CA PRO A 147 -14.10 6.66 11.14
C PRO A 147 -13.81 5.97 12.49
N SER A 148 -13.36 6.73 13.48
CA SER A 148 -12.90 6.15 14.75
C SER A 148 -13.99 5.32 15.45
N ASP A 149 -15.23 5.79 15.48
CA ASP A 149 -16.34 5.11 16.15
C ASP A 149 -16.72 3.82 15.42
N GLU A 150 -16.78 3.85 14.08
CA GLU A 150 -17.05 2.68 13.24
C GLU A 150 -15.96 1.61 13.41
N LYS A 151 -14.69 2.04 13.36
CA LYS A 151 -13.52 1.19 13.58
C LYS A 151 -13.52 0.55 14.97
N ASN A 152 -13.74 1.34 16.01
CA ASN A 152 -13.77 0.83 17.39
C ASN A 152 -14.95 -0.14 17.58
N GLY A 153 -16.12 0.20 17.03
CA GLY A 153 -17.32 -0.64 17.09
C GLY A 153 -17.09 -2.00 16.42
N ILE A 154 -16.63 -2.03 15.18
CA ILE A 154 -16.41 -3.30 14.46
C ILE A 154 -15.29 -4.15 15.07
N LEU A 155 -14.20 -3.53 15.53
CA LEU A 155 -13.15 -4.27 16.23
C LEU A 155 -13.66 -4.83 17.57
N TYR A 156 -14.45 -4.07 18.31
CA TYR A 156 -15.03 -4.54 19.57
C TYR A 156 -15.93 -5.76 19.35
N ASP A 157 -16.86 -5.66 18.38
CA ASP A 157 -17.77 -6.74 17.99
C ASP A 157 -17.00 -8.03 17.69
N LEU A 158 -16.02 -7.94 16.80
CA LEU A 158 -15.30 -9.11 16.32
C LEU A 158 -14.39 -9.69 17.39
N LEU A 159 -13.65 -8.86 18.13
CA LEU A 159 -12.67 -9.34 19.12
C LEU A 159 -13.31 -9.90 20.39
N ARG A 160 -14.54 -9.48 20.72
CA ARG A 160 -15.30 -9.93 21.90
C ARG A 160 -16.42 -10.90 21.57
N MET A 161 -16.42 -11.49 20.38
CA MET A 161 -17.44 -12.47 19.98
C MET A 161 -17.56 -13.64 20.96
N ARG A 162 -16.46 -14.09 21.55
CA ARG A 162 -16.48 -15.19 22.52
C ARG A 162 -17.15 -14.78 23.81
N GLU A 163 -16.80 -13.61 24.34
CA GLU A 163 -17.35 -13.08 25.58
C GLU A 163 -18.83 -12.70 25.44
N ASN A 164 -19.21 -12.11 24.31
CA ASN A 164 -20.58 -11.62 24.09
C ASN A 164 -21.52 -12.71 23.59
N PHE A 165 -21.02 -13.66 22.80
CA PHE A 165 -21.84 -14.63 22.07
C PHE A 165 -21.34 -16.08 22.17
N GLY A 166 -20.29 -16.38 22.94
CA GLY A 166 -19.82 -17.77 23.13
C GLY A 166 -19.26 -18.44 21.88
N ILE A 167 -18.97 -17.69 20.81
CA ILE A 167 -18.31 -18.20 19.60
C ILE A 167 -16.93 -17.57 19.41
N ASP A 168 -15.97 -18.36 18.97
CA ASP A 168 -14.64 -17.86 18.68
C ASP A 168 -14.63 -17.05 17.37
N SER A 169 -13.65 -16.17 17.24
CA SER A 169 -13.38 -15.33 16.06
C SER A 169 -11.88 -15.01 15.99
N ALA A 170 -11.42 -14.64 14.81
CA ALA A 170 -10.10 -14.06 14.60
C ALA A 170 -10.19 -12.88 13.63
N VAL A 171 -9.32 -11.89 13.83
CA VAL A 171 -9.23 -10.71 12.98
C VAL A 171 -7.81 -10.57 12.45
N ILE A 172 -7.66 -10.21 11.18
CA ILE A 172 -6.44 -9.61 10.64
C ILE A 172 -6.76 -8.15 10.32
N ALA A 173 -6.21 -7.22 11.09
CA ALA A 173 -6.36 -5.79 10.84
C ALA A 173 -5.13 -5.28 10.08
N ILE A 174 -5.33 -4.72 8.89
CA ILE A 174 -4.24 -4.22 8.05
C ILE A 174 -4.29 -2.69 8.03
N THR A 175 -3.16 -2.04 8.28
CA THR A 175 -3.06 -0.59 8.31
C THR A 175 -1.75 -0.09 7.71
N ASN A 176 -1.78 1.12 7.15
CA ASN A 176 -0.59 1.83 6.70
C ASN A 176 -0.05 2.81 7.75
N LYS A 177 -0.70 2.94 8.92
CA LYS A 177 -0.32 3.89 9.98
C LYS A 177 0.52 3.23 11.06
N GLU A 178 1.72 3.73 11.31
CA GLU A 178 2.59 3.21 12.37
C GLU A 178 2.03 3.45 13.77
N ASP A 179 1.32 4.57 13.97
CA ASP A 179 0.72 4.94 15.24
C ASP A 179 -0.69 4.37 15.45
N PHE A 180 -1.15 3.49 14.56
CA PHE A 180 -2.48 2.87 14.62
C PHE A 180 -2.77 2.29 16.00
N MET A 181 -1.82 1.53 16.55
CA MET A 181 -1.94 0.89 17.86
C MET A 181 -2.04 1.89 19.01
N ALA A 182 -1.36 3.04 18.91
CA ALA A 182 -1.40 4.06 19.95
C ALA A 182 -2.78 4.75 20.00
N ARG A 183 -3.49 4.80 18.87
CA ARG A 183 -4.81 5.44 18.72
C ARG A 183 -5.99 4.53 19.06
N LEU A 184 -5.77 3.22 19.22
CA LEU A 184 -6.85 2.30 19.60
C LEU A 184 -7.23 2.45 21.07
N GLU A 185 -8.51 2.26 21.36
CA GLU A 185 -9.01 2.18 22.73
C GLU A 185 -8.31 1.06 23.51
N ARG A 186 -8.06 1.29 24.80
CA ARG A 186 -7.27 0.40 25.66
C ARG A 186 -7.74 -1.06 25.61
N ARG A 187 -9.06 -1.29 25.57
CA ARG A 187 -9.67 -2.63 25.58
C ARG A 187 -9.47 -3.39 24.26
N ILE A 188 -9.55 -2.68 23.14
CA ILE A 188 -9.31 -3.22 21.78
C ILE A 188 -7.82 -3.51 21.62
N ARG A 189 -6.97 -2.54 21.96
CA ARG A 189 -5.52 -2.66 21.92
C ARG A 189 -5.02 -3.88 22.70
N SER A 190 -5.52 -4.10 23.91
CA SER A 190 -5.16 -5.27 24.73
C SER A 190 -5.41 -6.61 24.02
N SER A 191 -6.49 -6.70 23.23
CA SER A 191 -6.86 -7.92 22.51
C SER A 191 -6.02 -8.14 21.24
N LEU A 192 -5.45 -7.08 20.67
CA LEU A 192 -4.66 -7.11 19.44
C LEU A 192 -3.13 -7.13 19.67
N LEU A 193 -2.66 -6.87 20.89
CA LEU A 193 -1.22 -6.88 21.22
C LEU A 193 -0.57 -8.27 21.16
N GLN A 194 -1.34 -9.33 20.96
CA GLN A 194 -0.84 -10.71 20.98
C GLN A 194 -0.02 -11.06 19.73
N SER A 195 -0.30 -10.43 18.58
CA SER A 195 0.42 -10.68 17.33
C SER A 195 0.42 -9.42 16.46
N VAL A 196 1.61 -8.81 16.29
CA VAL A 196 1.81 -7.62 15.47
C VAL A 196 2.95 -7.89 14.51
N VAL A 197 2.62 -7.94 13.21
CA VAL A 197 3.56 -8.24 12.14
C VAL A 197 3.89 -6.96 11.38
N LYS A 198 5.16 -6.57 11.43
CA LYS A 198 5.67 -5.38 10.73
C LYS A 198 6.12 -5.75 9.31
N PHE A 199 5.60 -5.04 8.32
CA PHE A 199 6.01 -5.15 6.93
C PHE A 199 6.95 -4.00 6.58
N SER A 200 8.22 -4.34 6.37
CA SER A 200 9.23 -3.37 5.93
C SER A 200 9.14 -3.13 4.42
N PRO A 201 9.50 -1.92 3.93
CA PRO A 201 9.76 -1.65 2.52
C PRO A 201 10.61 -2.73 1.86
N TYR A 202 10.35 -3.03 0.59
CA TYR A 202 11.18 -3.96 -0.16
C TYR A 202 12.53 -3.31 -0.51
N THR A 203 13.60 -4.10 -0.41
CA THR A 203 14.92 -3.69 -0.91
C THR A 203 14.95 -3.70 -2.44
N PRO A 204 15.93 -3.01 -3.07
CA PRO A 204 16.09 -3.06 -4.53
C PRO A 204 16.21 -4.49 -5.08
N GLN A 205 16.88 -5.39 -4.37
CA GLN A 205 17.01 -6.79 -4.80
C GLN A 205 15.67 -7.52 -4.74
N GLN A 206 14.91 -7.35 -3.65
CA GLN A 206 13.61 -7.99 -3.49
C GLN A 206 12.61 -7.51 -4.57
N LEU A 207 12.64 -6.21 -4.90
CA LEU A 207 11.83 -5.68 -5.99
C LEU A 207 12.25 -6.24 -7.35
N ARG A 208 13.56 -6.43 -7.61
CA ARG A 208 14.03 -7.06 -8.84
C ARG A 208 13.47 -8.47 -8.99
N ASP A 209 13.51 -9.26 -7.93
CA ASP A 209 13.05 -10.66 -7.95
C ASP A 209 11.52 -10.72 -8.20
N ILE A 210 10.74 -9.88 -7.50
CA ILE A 210 9.29 -9.72 -7.71
C ILE A 210 8.97 -9.33 -9.16
N LEU A 211 9.66 -8.32 -9.68
CA LEU A 211 9.47 -7.86 -11.05
C LEU A 211 9.89 -8.89 -12.09
N GLY A 212 10.98 -9.62 -11.84
CA GLY A 212 11.44 -10.70 -12.70
C GLY A 212 10.37 -11.78 -12.86
N GLU A 213 9.70 -12.16 -11.77
CA GLU A 213 8.62 -13.15 -11.84
C GLU A 213 7.41 -12.62 -12.62
N ARG A 214 7.02 -11.36 -12.40
CA ARG A 214 5.96 -10.71 -13.18
C ARG A 214 6.31 -10.60 -14.66
N ALA A 215 7.55 -10.26 -14.99
CA ALA A 215 8.05 -10.14 -16.35
C ALA A 215 8.04 -11.48 -17.09
N LYS A 216 8.53 -12.55 -16.43
CA LYS A 216 8.45 -13.91 -16.95
C LYS A 216 7.03 -14.30 -17.29
N LEU A 217 6.06 -13.97 -16.43
CA LEU A 217 4.65 -14.32 -16.64
C LEU A 217 3.96 -13.43 -17.68
N GLY A 218 4.31 -12.15 -17.74
CA GLY A 218 3.55 -11.13 -18.47
C GLY A 218 4.08 -10.75 -19.83
N PHE A 219 5.39 -10.81 -20.05
CA PHE A 219 6.02 -10.47 -21.32
C PHE A 219 6.33 -11.70 -22.18
N VAL A 220 6.37 -11.50 -23.49
CA VAL A 220 6.87 -12.50 -24.45
C VAL A 220 8.32 -12.85 -24.09
N PRO A 221 8.74 -14.12 -24.17
CA PRO A 221 10.12 -14.51 -23.92
C PRO A 221 11.11 -13.72 -24.77
N GLY A 222 12.13 -13.12 -24.14
CA GLY A 222 13.13 -12.29 -24.82
C GLY A 222 12.73 -10.83 -25.04
N ALA A 223 11.50 -10.42 -24.68
CA ALA A 223 11.02 -9.04 -24.80
C ALA A 223 11.45 -8.12 -23.63
N TRP A 224 12.29 -8.61 -22.71
CA TRP A 224 12.76 -7.87 -21.54
C TRP A 224 14.15 -8.35 -21.12
N ASP A 225 14.88 -7.51 -20.38
CA ASP A 225 16.20 -7.81 -19.85
C ASP A 225 16.33 -7.44 -18.36
N ALA A 226 17.40 -7.91 -17.72
CA ALA A 226 17.65 -7.68 -16.30
C ALA A 226 17.93 -6.21 -15.96
N GLU A 227 18.45 -5.44 -16.92
CA GLU A 227 18.77 -4.02 -16.73
C GLU A 227 17.49 -3.19 -16.58
N THR A 228 16.52 -3.41 -17.48
CA THR A 228 15.20 -2.77 -17.47
C THR A 228 14.46 -3.07 -16.15
N ILE A 229 14.48 -4.33 -15.70
CA ILE A 229 13.92 -4.74 -14.41
C ILE A 229 14.64 -4.04 -13.25
N GLY A 230 15.96 -3.98 -13.30
CA GLY A 230 16.80 -3.31 -12.32
C GLY A 230 16.47 -1.82 -12.18
N LEU A 231 16.21 -1.13 -13.29
CA LEU A 231 15.85 0.29 -13.29
C LEU A 231 14.48 0.54 -12.66
N CYS A 232 13.46 -0.26 -13.00
CA CYS A 232 12.14 -0.18 -12.38
C CYS A 232 12.20 -0.45 -10.86
N ALA A 233 12.93 -1.50 -10.45
CA ALA A 233 13.14 -1.84 -9.05
C ALA A 233 13.88 -0.72 -8.30
N GLY A 234 14.95 -0.17 -8.88
CA GLY A 234 15.71 0.93 -8.30
C GLY A 234 14.90 2.21 -8.17
N PHE A 235 14.03 2.51 -9.15
CA PHE A 235 13.10 3.62 -9.08
C PHE A 235 12.13 3.47 -7.90
N ALA A 236 11.47 2.32 -7.77
CA ALA A 236 10.53 2.10 -6.66
C ALA A 236 11.22 2.03 -5.30
N ALA A 237 12.42 1.45 -5.21
CA ALA A 237 13.20 1.41 -3.97
C ALA A 237 13.54 2.81 -3.44
N ARG A 238 13.92 3.74 -4.32
CA ARG A 238 14.15 5.15 -3.94
C ARG A 238 12.88 5.87 -3.50
N ASN A 239 11.73 5.38 -3.91
CA ASN A 239 10.40 5.94 -3.60
C ASN A 239 9.66 5.08 -2.57
N GLY A 240 10.36 4.55 -1.57
CA GLY A 240 9.74 3.89 -0.42
C GLY A 240 9.60 2.37 -0.52
N GLY A 241 10.21 1.72 -1.52
CA GLY A 241 10.23 0.26 -1.62
C GLY A 241 8.85 -0.35 -1.89
N ASP A 242 8.01 0.36 -2.64
CA ASP A 242 6.64 -0.04 -2.99
C ASP A 242 6.63 -0.98 -4.22
N ALA A 243 6.16 -2.22 -4.05
CA ALA A 243 6.07 -3.18 -5.14
C ALA A 243 5.00 -2.82 -6.19
N ARG A 244 3.90 -2.16 -5.80
CA ARG A 244 2.88 -1.70 -6.75
C ARG A 244 3.47 -0.64 -7.67
N LEU A 245 4.26 0.29 -7.12
CA LEU A 245 4.98 1.29 -7.91
C LEU A 245 5.95 0.63 -8.89
N ALA A 246 6.71 -0.36 -8.43
CA ALA A 246 7.66 -1.10 -9.25
C ALA A 246 6.96 -1.80 -10.43
N ILE A 247 5.87 -2.53 -10.14
CA ILE A 247 5.09 -3.30 -11.12
C ILE A 247 4.44 -2.36 -12.13
N ASN A 248 3.86 -1.24 -11.67
CA ASN A 248 3.26 -0.25 -12.54
C ASN A 248 4.29 0.41 -13.45
N ALA A 249 5.48 0.73 -12.94
CA ALA A 249 6.56 1.28 -13.77
C ALA A 249 6.98 0.31 -14.89
N LEU A 250 7.07 -0.98 -14.58
CA LEU A 250 7.39 -2.02 -15.56
C LEU A 250 6.27 -2.19 -16.60
N TRP A 251 5.02 -2.19 -16.17
CA TRP A 251 3.86 -2.24 -17.06
C TRP A 251 3.82 -1.06 -18.02
N LEU A 252 3.96 0.17 -17.51
CA LEU A 252 3.99 1.38 -18.33
C LEU A 252 5.16 1.36 -19.33
N ALA A 253 6.33 0.86 -18.94
CA ALA A 253 7.45 0.69 -19.86
C ALA A 253 7.12 -0.29 -21.00
N GLY A 254 6.39 -1.38 -20.70
CA GLY A 254 5.84 -2.27 -21.73
C GLY A 254 4.83 -1.59 -22.64
N LYS A 255 3.94 -0.74 -22.11
CA LYS A 255 2.98 0.03 -22.93
C LYS A 255 3.68 1.02 -23.87
N GLU A 256 4.74 1.69 -23.40
CA GLU A 256 5.54 2.54 -24.29
C GLU A 256 6.30 1.73 -25.33
N ALA A 257 6.77 0.52 -25.02
CA ALA A 257 7.38 -0.38 -26.01
C ALA A 257 6.39 -0.76 -27.13
N ASP A 258 5.17 -1.16 -26.77
CA ASP A 258 4.11 -1.47 -27.74
C ASP A 258 3.75 -0.27 -28.61
N LYS A 259 3.64 0.91 -28.01
CA LYS A 259 3.35 2.17 -28.70
C LYS A 259 4.45 2.56 -29.67
N ASP A 260 5.71 2.31 -29.31
CA ASP A 260 6.88 2.54 -30.16
C ASP A 260 7.09 1.40 -31.19
N GLY A 261 6.25 0.35 -31.19
CA GLY A 261 6.38 -0.82 -32.07
C GLY A 261 7.63 -1.66 -31.80
N SER A 262 8.18 -1.57 -30.59
CA SER A 262 9.42 -2.25 -30.21
C SER A 262 9.15 -3.71 -29.85
N GLU A 263 10.05 -4.60 -30.27
CA GLU A 263 9.99 -6.02 -29.89
C GLU A 263 10.40 -6.27 -28.43
N LYS A 264 11.01 -5.27 -27.78
CA LYS A 264 11.52 -5.38 -26.40
C LYS A 264 11.28 -4.12 -25.59
N VAL A 265 11.06 -4.30 -24.29
CA VAL A 265 11.13 -3.23 -23.30
C VAL A 265 12.59 -2.85 -23.09
N SER A 266 12.91 -1.57 -23.26
CA SER A 266 14.26 -1.03 -23.16
C SER A 266 14.41 -0.05 -22.01
N VAL A 267 15.66 0.25 -21.64
CA VAL A 267 16.02 1.32 -20.69
C VAL A 267 15.36 2.66 -21.07
N ALA A 268 15.31 2.99 -22.38
CA ALA A 268 14.72 4.23 -22.85
C ALA A 268 13.23 4.33 -22.52
N HIS A 269 12.48 3.22 -22.61
CA HIS A 269 11.06 3.20 -22.22
C HIS A 269 10.90 3.44 -20.71
N VAL A 270 11.75 2.83 -19.88
CA VAL A 270 11.72 3.04 -18.43
C VAL A 270 12.07 4.48 -18.04
N GLU A 271 13.06 5.09 -18.69
CA GLU A 271 13.44 6.49 -18.41
C GLU A 271 12.33 7.48 -18.78
N LYS A 272 11.60 7.27 -19.88
CA LYS A 272 10.41 8.07 -20.24
C LYS A 272 9.38 8.05 -19.09
N ILE A 273 9.10 6.87 -18.54
CA ILE A 273 8.12 6.71 -17.45
C ILE A 273 8.62 7.33 -16.15
N LYS A 274 9.91 7.14 -15.80
CA LYS A 274 10.51 7.72 -14.60
C LYS A 274 10.39 9.25 -14.62
N ALA A 275 10.70 9.89 -15.75
CA ALA A 275 10.60 11.35 -15.88
C ALA A 275 9.16 11.84 -15.66
N ALA A 276 8.17 11.19 -16.30
CA ALA A 276 6.76 11.53 -16.14
C ALA A 276 6.26 11.30 -14.70
N ALA A 277 6.62 10.16 -14.10
CA ALA A 277 6.22 9.83 -12.73
C ALA A 277 6.86 10.76 -11.69
N GLN A 278 8.13 11.13 -11.89
CA GLN A 278 8.82 12.10 -11.03
C GLN A 278 8.15 13.47 -11.10
N GLU A 279 7.74 13.93 -12.29
CA GLU A 279 7.05 15.21 -12.40
C GLU A 279 5.68 15.20 -11.72
N LEU A 280 4.93 14.10 -11.84
CA LEU A 280 3.65 13.93 -11.14
C LEU A 280 3.83 13.89 -9.61
N LEU A 281 4.78 13.09 -9.12
CA LEU A 281 5.10 13.01 -7.69
C LEU A 281 5.53 14.37 -7.14
N ARG A 282 6.40 15.07 -7.87
CA ARG A 282 6.87 16.41 -7.52
C ARG A 282 5.71 17.41 -7.47
N SER A 283 4.83 17.39 -8.47
CA SER A 283 3.65 18.27 -8.51
C SER A 283 2.68 18.02 -7.35
N GLY A 284 2.44 16.75 -6.99
CA GLY A 284 1.60 16.37 -5.85
C GLY A 284 2.25 16.73 -4.50
N GLN A 285 3.56 16.51 -4.36
CA GLN A 285 4.31 16.94 -3.18
C GLN A 285 4.31 18.46 -3.02
N GLU A 286 4.44 19.21 -4.12
CA GLU A 286 4.43 20.68 -4.11
C GLU A 286 3.07 21.23 -3.67
N GLN A 287 1.98 20.60 -4.12
CA GLN A 287 0.62 20.93 -3.67
C GLN A 287 0.39 20.62 -2.19
N ALA A 288 1.09 19.61 -1.65
CA ALA A 288 1.01 19.23 -0.24
C ALA A 288 1.91 20.06 0.68
N LEU A 289 2.80 20.90 0.14
CA LEU A 289 3.62 21.83 0.92
C LEU A 289 2.73 22.85 1.66
N SER A 290 3.17 23.27 2.84
CA SER A 290 2.53 24.39 3.56
C SER A 290 2.68 25.69 2.77
N LYS A 291 1.85 26.71 3.08
CA LYS A 291 1.94 28.03 2.45
C LYS A 291 3.32 28.66 2.61
N GLU A 292 3.94 28.44 3.77
CA GLU A 292 5.28 28.94 4.10
C GLU A 292 6.36 28.21 3.30
N GLU A 293 6.24 26.90 3.13
CA GLU A 293 7.16 26.08 2.32
C GLU A 293 7.09 26.47 0.84
N GLN A 294 5.88 26.70 0.32
CA GLN A 294 5.67 27.20 -1.04
C GLN A 294 6.27 28.60 -1.24
N ALA A 295 6.14 29.49 -0.25
CA ALA A 295 6.72 30.83 -0.31
C ALA A 295 8.26 30.79 -0.37
N VAL A 296 8.89 29.92 0.43
CA VAL A 296 10.34 29.68 0.40
C VAL A 296 10.77 29.20 -0.98
N LEU A 297 10.10 28.18 -1.52
CA LEU A 297 10.42 27.61 -2.83
C LEU A 297 10.24 28.63 -3.97
N ALA A 298 9.16 29.44 -3.92
CA ALA A 298 8.88 30.48 -4.91
C ALA A 298 9.95 31.58 -4.93
N GLU A 299 10.42 32.04 -3.76
CA GLU A 299 11.49 33.05 -3.70
C GLU A 299 12.82 32.52 -4.24
N ILE A 300 13.15 31.25 -4.00
CA ILE A 300 14.35 30.62 -4.57
C ILE A 300 14.22 30.51 -6.10
N ARG A 301 13.06 30.09 -6.61
CA ARG A 301 12.80 30.03 -8.07
C ARG A 301 12.91 31.40 -8.72
N LYS A 302 12.37 32.44 -8.09
CA LYS A 302 12.44 33.83 -8.56
C LYS A 302 13.87 34.37 -8.57
N ALA A 303 14.66 34.03 -7.56
CA ALA A 303 16.05 34.45 -7.47
C ALA A 303 17.00 33.62 -8.36
N GLY A 304 16.59 32.42 -8.78
CA GLY A 304 17.41 31.46 -9.52
C GLY A 304 18.46 30.78 -8.63
N ARG A 305 19.34 31.57 -8.01
CA ARG A 305 20.32 31.14 -7.00
C ARG A 305 20.34 32.14 -5.85
N ILE A 306 20.21 31.67 -4.62
CA ILE A 306 20.15 32.56 -3.44
C ILE A 306 20.89 31.99 -2.24
N GLN A 307 21.58 32.84 -1.48
CA GLN A 307 22.20 32.47 -0.21
C GLN A 307 21.16 32.40 0.91
N SER A 308 21.35 31.50 1.88
CA SER A 308 20.46 31.37 3.06
C SER A 308 20.23 32.71 3.77
N GLY A 309 21.28 33.51 3.99
CA GLY A 309 21.16 34.81 4.66
C GLY A 309 20.30 35.82 3.89
N ALA A 310 20.44 35.85 2.55
CA ALA A 310 19.61 36.71 1.70
C ALA A 310 18.15 36.24 1.64
N LEU A 311 17.91 34.92 1.76
CA LEU A 311 16.58 34.35 1.83
C LEU A 311 15.89 34.70 3.16
N TYR A 312 16.61 34.65 4.27
CA TYR A 312 16.11 35.09 5.58
C TYR A 312 15.69 36.56 5.58
N ALA A 313 16.47 37.45 4.94
CA ALA A 313 16.13 38.86 4.85
C ALA A 313 14.89 39.16 3.99
N ARG A 314 14.58 38.29 3.01
CA ARG A 314 13.44 38.45 2.08
C ARG A 314 12.15 37.87 2.62
N LEU A 315 12.23 36.80 3.41
CA LEU A 315 11.07 36.16 4.01
C LEU A 315 10.83 36.76 5.40
N LYS A 316 9.62 37.25 5.68
CA LYS A 316 9.21 37.70 7.02
C LYS A 316 8.98 36.52 7.98
N LEU A 317 9.88 35.53 7.98
CA LEU A 317 9.80 34.28 8.72
C LEU A 317 10.99 34.16 9.68
N ASN A 318 10.83 33.37 10.72
CA ASN A 318 11.93 33.05 11.63
C ASN A 318 13.01 32.23 10.89
N GLU A 319 14.29 32.61 11.02
CA GLU A 319 15.44 31.94 10.41
C GLU A 319 15.46 30.42 10.70
N ARG A 320 15.10 30.02 11.92
CA ARG A 320 15.03 28.60 12.31
C ARG A 320 13.97 27.86 11.50
N SER A 321 12.82 28.48 11.27
CA SER A 321 11.74 27.89 10.45
C SER A 321 12.15 27.81 8.99
N VAL A 322 12.75 28.87 8.43
CA VAL A 322 13.23 28.86 7.04
C VAL A 322 14.30 27.80 6.85
N ARG A 323 15.21 27.62 7.81
CA ARG A 323 16.20 26.54 7.77
C ARG A 323 15.55 25.15 7.74
N ASN A 324 14.58 24.89 8.61
CA ASN A 324 13.86 23.61 8.61
C ASN A 324 13.14 23.37 7.28
N TYR A 325 12.54 24.42 6.69
CA TYR A 325 11.90 24.31 5.38
C TYR A 325 12.91 24.05 4.26
N LEU A 326 14.09 24.70 4.29
CA LEU A 326 15.16 24.45 3.34
C LEU A 326 15.67 23.01 3.40
N GLU A 327 15.91 22.50 4.61
CA GLU A 327 16.33 21.11 4.83
C GLU A 327 15.27 20.13 4.31
N LYS A 328 13.99 20.35 4.65
CA LYS A 328 12.88 19.53 4.14
C LYS A 328 12.72 19.61 2.62
N LEU A 329 12.83 20.79 2.01
CA LEU A 329 12.71 20.96 0.56
C LEU A 329 13.90 20.35 -0.20
N GLU A 330 15.08 20.33 0.40
CA GLU A 330 16.26 19.64 -0.13
C GLU A 330 16.10 18.11 -0.02
N GLU A 331 15.58 17.60 1.10
CA GLU A 331 15.23 16.18 1.27
C GLU A 331 14.16 15.71 0.27
N LEU A 332 13.15 16.54 0.03
CA LEU A 332 12.11 16.29 -0.98
C LEU A 332 12.62 16.50 -2.42
N GLY A 333 13.86 16.96 -2.60
CA GLY A 333 14.49 17.14 -3.89
C GLY A 333 13.99 18.34 -4.70
N PHE A 334 13.28 19.29 -4.09
CA PHE A 334 12.91 20.55 -4.73
C PHE A 334 14.10 21.49 -4.88
N LEU A 335 15.09 21.37 -4.00
CA LEU A 335 16.27 22.23 -3.94
C LEU A 335 17.57 21.42 -4.05
N GLU A 336 18.60 22.08 -4.54
CA GLU A 336 19.99 21.68 -4.36
C GLU A 336 20.74 22.80 -3.65
N SER A 337 21.63 22.42 -2.72
CA SER A 337 22.51 23.38 -2.07
C SER A 337 23.99 23.09 -2.34
N VAL A 338 24.77 24.17 -2.39
CA VAL A 338 26.23 24.12 -2.43
C VAL A 338 26.77 24.96 -1.28
N GLN A 339 27.65 24.36 -0.49
CA GLN A 339 28.32 25.05 0.60
C GLN A 339 29.46 25.90 0.06
N ILE A 340 29.52 27.15 0.49
CA ILE A 340 30.57 28.10 0.14
C ILE A 340 31.12 28.77 1.39
N ASN A 341 32.45 28.90 1.42
CA ASN A 341 33.15 29.62 2.47
C ASN A 341 33.19 31.10 2.09
N SER A 342 32.44 31.91 2.82
CA SER A 342 32.47 33.37 2.67
C SER A 342 33.30 34.02 3.78
N LYS A 343 33.65 35.29 3.61
CA LYS A 343 34.38 36.08 4.63
C LYS A 343 33.60 36.22 5.96
N GLU A 344 32.29 35.98 5.95
CA GLU A 344 31.39 36.08 7.11
C GLU A 344 31.00 34.70 7.69
N GLY A 345 31.58 33.62 7.18
CA GLY A 345 31.34 32.24 7.63
C GLY A 345 30.88 31.28 6.52
N ASN A 346 30.61 30.03 6.91
CA ASN A 346 30.10 28.99 6.00
C ASN A 346 28.63 29.27 5.67
N THR A 347 28.32 29.52 4.40
CA THR A 347 26.93 29.74 3.94
C THR A 347 26.55 28.72 2.88
N ARG A 348 25.24 28.52 2.67
CA ARG A 348 24.73 27.65 1.60
C ARG A 348 24.05 28.49 0.52
N ILE A 349 24.35 28.20 -0.73
CA ILE A 349 23.59 28.70 -1.88
C ILE A 349 22.59 27.64 -2.29
N PHE A 350 21.31 28.01 -2.37
CA PHE A 350 20.23 27.15 -2.83
C PHE A 350 19.82 27.49 -4.25
N THR A 351 19.52 26.45 -5.02
CA THR A 351 18.99 26.51 -6.39
C THR A 351 17.77 25.58 -6.46
N ALA A 352 16.68 26.01 -7.10
CA ALA A 352 15.54 25.13 -7.33
C ALA A 352 15.84 24.13 -8.44
N ARG A 353 15.51 22.85 -8.25
CA ARG A 353 15.52 21.86 -9.34
C ARG A 353 14.39 22.15 -10.31
N LYS A 354 14.68 22.04 -11.62
CA LYS A 354 13.68 22.25 -12.68
C LYS A 354 12.60 21.19 -12.62
#